data_AF-A0A2M7PH90-F1
#
_entry.id   AF-A0A2M7PH90-F1
#
_cell.length_a   1.000
_cell.length_b   1.000
_cell.length_c   1.000
_cell.angle_alpha   90.00
_cell.angle_beta   90.00
_cell.angle_gamma   90.00
#
_symmetry.space_group_name_H-M   'P 1'
#
loop_
_entity.id
_entity.type
_entity.pdbx_description
1 polymer ?
#
loop_
_entity_poly.entity_id
_entity_poly.type
_entity_poly.pdbx_seq_one_letter_code
_entity_poly.pdbx_strand_id
1 'polypeptide(L)'
;MDEKTLMAGLEELAEKAGVDVRYERMAGDVAFYPGGFCKVKGKPVIIINSRITGKERLQILARALKGFDLRDTYIKPAVREFLEKQN
;
A
#
# COMPACT_ATOMS: atom_id res chain seq x y z
N MET A 1 11.87 12.84 6.35
CA MET A 1 11.56 11.40 6.48
C MET A 1 11.75 10.76 5.12
N ASP A 2 12.56 9.70 5.06
CA ASP A 2 12.95 9.02 3.84
C ASP A 2 11.81 8.16 3.28
N GLU A 3 11.75 7.99 1.94
CA GLU A 3 10.73 7.17 1.27
C GLU A 3 10.71 5.73 1.79
N LYS A 4 11.87 5.17 2.14
CA LYS A 4 11.99 3.84 2.74
C LYS A 4 11.27 3.72 4.09
N THR A 5 11.40 4.73 4.95
CA THR A 5 10.76 4.74 6.28
C THR A 5 9.25 4.86 6.16
N LEU A 6 8.79 5.65 5.18
CA LEU A 6 7.37 5.77 4.85
C LEU A 6 6.80 4.43 4.35
N MET A 7 7.54 3.76 3.47
CA MET A 7 7.16 2.47 2.89
C MET A 7 7.01 1.41 3.98
N ALA A 8 8.04 1.24 4.82
CA ALA A 8 8.00 0.32 5.94
C ALA A 8 6.83 0.61 6.88
N GLY A 9 6.52 1.88 7.12
CA GLY A 9 5.38 2.27 7.94
C GLY A 9 4.01 1.91 7.35
N LEU A 10 3.85 2.01 6.02
CA LEU A 10 2.63 1.59 5.33
C LEU A 10 2.51 0.07 5.25
N GLU A 11 3.62 -0.65 5.06
CA GLU A 11 3.64 -2.12 5.06
C GLU A 11 3.27 -2.68 6.44
N GLU A 12 3.83 -2.12 7.52
CA GLU A 12 3.46 -2.47 8.90
C GLU A 12 1.97 -2.19 9.17
N LEU A 13 1.44 -1.11 8.61
CA LEU A 13 0.03 -0.76 8.72
C LEU A 13 -0.87 -1.74 7.97
N ALA A 14 -0.46 -2.18 6.78
CA ALA A 14 -1.16 -3.20 6.01
C ALA A 14 -1.23 -4.53 6.76
N GLU A 15 -0.09 -4.96 7.33
CA GLU A 15 -0.01 -6.18 8.11
C GLU A 15 -0.93 -6.13 9.33
N LYS A 16 -0.94 -5.00 10.07
CA LYS A 16 -1.83 -4.78 11.20
C LYS A 16 -3.31 -4.74 10.81
N ALA A 17 -3.63 -4.27 9.60
CA ALA A 17 -4.97 -4.32 9.03
C ALA A 17 -5.37 -5.73 8.52
N GLY A 18 -4.49 -6.72 8.64
CA GLY A 18 -4.71 -8.08 8.16
C GLY A 18 -4.61 -8.22 6.64
N VAL A 19 -3.92 -7.29 5.98
CA VAL A 19 -3.77 -7.20 4.52
C VAL A 19 -2.36 -7.61 4.11
N ASP A 20 -2.26 -8.61 3.25
CA ASP A 20 -0.97 -9.09 2.75
C ASP A 20 -0.48 -8.18 1.61
N VAL A 21 0.77 -7.72 1.64
CA VAL A 21 1.35 -6.90 0.57
C VAL A 21 2.28 -7.77 -0.27
N ARG A 22 1.98 -7.93 -1.56
CA ARG A 22 2.78 -8.72 -2.49
C ARG A 22 3.33 -7.89 -3.62
N TYR A 23 4.60 -8.11 -3.94
CA TYR A 23 5.29 -7.47 -5.04
C TYR A 23 5.43 -8.46 -6.19
N GLU A 24 4.65 -8.26 -7.25
CA GLU A 24 4.61 -9.18 -8.39
C GLU A 24 5.03 -8.47 -9.68
N ARG A 25 5.71 -9.18 -10.59
CA ARG A 25 5.93 -8.70 -11.96
C ARG A 25 4.69 -8.99 -12.78
N MET A 26 3.80 -8.01 -12.87
CA MET A 26 2.62 -8.11 -13.73
C MET A 26 3.02 -7.96 -15.20
N ALA A 27 2.44 -8.76 -16.09
CA ALA A 27 2.57 -8.61 -17.54
C ALA A 27 1.61 -7.51 -18.04
N GLY A 28 2.05 -6.72 -19.01
CA GLY A 28 1.32 -5.53 -19.49
C GLY A 28 2.03 -4.22 -19.12
N ASP A 29 1.45 -3.13 -19.59
CA ASP A 29 1.98 -1.78 -19.39
C ASP A 29 1.68 -1.31 -17.95
N VAL A 30 2.72 -0.79 -17.28
CA VAL A 30 2.63 -0.35 -15.88
C VAL A 30 1.67 0.82 -15.69
N ALA A 31 1.39 1.59 -16.74
CA ALA A 31 0.41 2.68 -16.69
C ALA A 31 -1.03 2.15 -16.55
N PHE A 32 -1.30 0.93 -17.03
CA PHE A 32 -2.62 0.29 -16.94
C PHE A 32 -2.72 -0.66 -15.74
N TYR A 33 -1.60 -1.28 -15.35
CA TYR A 33 -1.54 -2.24 -14.24
C TYR A 33 -0.43 -1.90 -13.25
N PRO A 34 -0.52 -0.74 -12.55
CA PRO A 34 0.47 -0.34 -11.55
C PRO A 34 0.36 -1.19 -10.28
N GLY A 35 -0.79 -1.81 -10.04
CA GLY A 35 -1.11 -2.63 -8.87
C GLY A 35 -2.56 -2.47 -8.47
N GLY A 36 -2.96 -3.09 -7.37
CA GLY A 36 -4.32 -2.95 -6.85
C GLY A 36 -4.64 -3.85 -5.67
N PHE A 37 -5.84 -3.64 -5.14
CA PHE A 37 -6.42 -4.48 -4.10
C PHE A 37 -7.07 -5.73 -4.71
N CYS A 38 -6.76 -6.89 -4.15
CA CYS A 38 -7.31 -8.18 -4.52
C CYS A 38 -7.73 -8.97 -3.27
N LYS A 39 -8.58 -9.97 -3.44
CA LYS A 39 -8.90 -10.94 -2.37
C LYS A 39 -8.47 -12.32 -2.84
N VAL A 40 -7.50 -12.91 -2.16
CA VAL A 40 -7.00 -14.25 -2.46
C VAL A 40 -7.51 -15.20 -1.39
N LYS A 41 -8.34 -16.18 -1.77
CA LYS A 41 -8.95 -17.16 -0.84
C LYS A 41 -9.66 -16.48 0.36
N GLY A 42 -10.35 -15.37 0.10
CA GLY A 42 -11.06 -14.59 1.11
C GLY A 42 -10.19 -13.65 1.96
N LYS A 43 -8.86 -13.72 1.82
CA LYS A 43 -7.94 -12.81 2.53
C LYS A 43 -7.65 -11.57 1.68
N PRO A 44 -7.67 -10.36 2.26
CA PRO A 44 -7.31 -9.15 1.54
C PRO A 44 -5.80 -9.15 1.22
N VAL A 45 -5.46 -8.89 -0.04
CA VAL A 45 -4.08 -8.83 -0.54
C VAL A 45 -3.93 -7.60 -1.43
N ILE A 46 -2.92 -6.78 -1.18
CA ILE A 46 -2.54 -5.68 -2.07
C ILE A 46 -1.39 -6.17 -2.94
N ILE A 47 -1.60 -6.19 -4.25
CA ILE A 47 -0.56 -6.57 -5.21
C ILE A 47 0.01 -5.30 -5.84
N ILE A 48 1.31 -5.10 -5.68
CA ILE A 48 2.04 -3.96 -6.24
C ILE A 48 2.93 -4.46 -7.37
N ASN A 49 2.90 -3.76 -8.51
CA ASN A 49 3.77 -4.12 -9.61
C ASN A 49 5.22 -3.72 -9.29
N SER A 50 6.12 -4.69 -9.24
CA SER A 50 7.54 -4.45 -8.88
C SER A 50 8.29 -3.55 -9.87
N ARG A 51 7.70 -3.23 -11.03
CA ARG A 51 8.30 -2.33 -12.03
C ARG A 51 8.05 -0.85 -11.75
N ILE A 52 7.12 -0.48 -10.87
CA ILE A 52 6.82 0.92 -10.59
C ILE A 52 7.83 1.54 -9.62
N THR A 53 7.94 2.88 -9.66
CA THR A 53 8.88 3.65 -8.82
C THR A 53 8.48 3.63 -7.34
N GLY A 54 9.43 3.89 -6.43
CA GLY A 54 9.16 3.93 -4.99
C GLY A 54 8.00 4.84 -4.60
N LYS A 55 7.93 6.05 -5.20
CA LYS A 55 6.79 6.97 -5.02
C LYS A 55 5.46 6.35 -5.43
N GLU A 56 5.39 5.76 -6.63
CA GLU A 56 4.15 5.13 -7.11
C GLU A 56 3.69 4.01 -6.17
N ARG A 57 4.62 3.20 -5.64
CA ARG A 57 4.28 2.15 -4.65
C ARG A 57 3.66 2.74 -3.41
N LEU A 58 4.23 3.82 -2.88
CA LEU A 58 3.69 4.52 -1.71
C LEU A 58 2.27 5.04 -1.99
N GLN A 59 2.02 5.64 -3.16
CA GLN A 59 0.68 6.11 -3.54
C GLN A 59 -0.34 4.97 -3.59
N ILE A 60 0.00 3.87 -4.24
CA ILE A 60 -0.90 2.71 -4.40
C ILE A 60 -1.22 2.09 -3.05
N LEU A 61 -0.19 1.87 -2.22
CA LEU A 61 -0.36 1.25 -0.91
C LEU A 61 -1.19 2.15 0.01
N ALA A 62 -0.91 3.46 0.02
CA ALA A 62 -1.70 4.44 0.77
C ALA A 62 -3.17 4.47 0.33
N ARG A 63 -3.42 4.48 -0.99
CA ARG A 63 -4.78 4.49 -1.54
C ARG A 63 -5.54 3.19 -1.24
N ALA A 64 -4.87 2.04 -1.30
CA ALA A 64 -5.46 0.77 -0.95
C ALA A 64 -5.81 0.71 0.55
N LEU A 65 -4.90 1.17 1.42
CA LEU A 65 -5.06 1.19 2.87
C LEU A 65 -6.20 2.11 3.34
N LYS A 66 -6.49 3.20 2.62
CA LYS A 66 -7.68 4.03 2.88
C LYS A 66 -9.00 3.25 2.81
N GLY A 67 -9.05 2.15 2.06
CA GLY A 67 -10.24 1.29 1.96
C GLY A 67 -10.43 0.34 3.14
N PHE A 68 -9.46 0.28 4.07
CA PHE A 68 -9.50 -0.59 5.23
C PHE A 68 -9.84 0.19 6.50
N ASP A 69 -10.40 -0.51 7.47
CA ASP A 69 -10.66 0.07 8.78
C ASP A 69 -9.37 0.11 9.59
N LEU A 70 -8.73 1.29 9.62
CA LEU A 70 -7.48 1.54 10.34
C LEU A 70 -7.71 2.28 11.66
N ARG A 71 -8.97 2.38 12.13
CA ARG A 71 -9.35 3.25 13.26
C ARG A 71 -8.68 2.85 14.56
N ASP A 72 -8.50 1.55 14.77
CA ASP A 72 -7.90 0.99 15.98
C ASP A 72 -6.38 0.75 15.84
N THR A 73 -5.83 0.96 14.64
CA THR A 73 -4.41 0.72 14.40
C THR A 73 -3.59 1.96 14.74
N TYR A 74 -2.53 1.79 15.54
CA TYR A 74 -1.56 2.86 15.77
C TYR A 74 -0.82 3.20 14.48
N ILE A 75 -1.07 4.39 13.94
CA ILE A 75 -0.41 4.93 12.75
C ILE A 75 0.60 5.99 13.19
N LYS A 76 1.87 5.83 12.77
CA LYS A 76 2.90 6.85 12.98
C LYS A 76 2.46 8.18 12.36
N PRO A 77 2.68 9.33 13.03
CA PRO A 77 2.19 10.64 12.59
C PRO A 77 2.58 10.96 11.14
N ALA A 78 3.83 10.69 10.75
CA ALA A 78 4.28 10.92 9.38
C ALA A 78 3.60 10.03 8.33
N VAL A 79 3.19 8.80 8.67
CA VAL A 79 2.42 7.92 7.78
C VAL A 79 0.98 8.41 7.68
N ARG A 80 0.41 8.88 8.80
CA ARG A 80 -0.93 9.50 8.84
C ARG A 80 -0.98 10.75 7.98
N GLU A 81 -0.03 11.67 8.12
CA GLU A 81 0.06 12.87 7.27
C GLU A 81 0.17 12.52 5.79
N PHE A 82 0.91 11.47 5.45
CA PHE A 82 1.01 11.01 4.07
C PHE A 82 -0.32 10.46 3.54
N LEU A 83 -1.02 9.63 4.32
CA LEU A 83 -2.35 9.13 3.97
C LEU A 83 -3.35 10.28 3.78
N GLU A 84 -3.32 11.28 4.65
CA GLU A 84 -4.20 12.46 4.56
C GLU A 84 -3.89 13.32 3.32
N LYS A 85 -2.63 13.45 2.91
CA LYS A 85 -2.22 14.18 1.69
C LYS A 85 -2.64 13.51 0.38
N GLN A 86 -3.04 12.24 0.40
CA GLN A 86 -3.50 11.50 -0.78
C GLN A 86 -5.00 11.72 -1.05
N ASN A 87 -5.48 12.95 -0.88
CA ASN A 87 -6.90 13.32 -0.96
C ASN A 87 -7.17 14.31 -2.09
#